data_AF-A0A2S4AK45-F1
#
_entry.id   AF-A0A2S4AK45-F1
#
_cell.length_a   1.000
_cell.length_b   1.000
_cell.length_c   1.000
_cell.angle_alpha   90.00
_cell.angle_beta   90.00
_cell.angle_gamma   90.00
#
_symmetry.space_group_name_H-M   'P 1'
#
loop_
_entity.id
_entity.type
_entity.pdbx_description
1 polymer ?
#
loop_
_entity_poly.entity_id
_entity_poly.type
_entity_poly.pdbx_seq_one_letter_code
_entity_poly.pdbx_strand_id
1 'polypeptide(L)'
;MLAEHVRLSTRLIGIPLLLAIGLAASILGFVENAAAAEPLRFSLVKTAQTDSRGDFAWRRGGWQQQPPAHHVAVLIEHRGSRLLFGTGLGRHIDAQLDAELPWRIKRYGTVRPVRDQLEGDGLKIDRIVLGCVRWEHASGLADFPEVPVLVSAQSLSYLSAATPPAVLHSQFQHSIDWHSLQFQPKRYLQYAQSLDMFDDGQVVLVPLNTHGAVGLFLNLADGRRFFFRGDRLGEEDGASAEGILTLQDADKQVALGFYPRWVQ
;
A
#
# COMPACT_ATOMS: atom_id res chain seq x y z
N MET A 1 25.69 -1.51 93.58
CA MET A 1 26.92 -2.07 92.99
C MET A 1 27.04 -1.45 91.61
N LEU A 2 27.69 -0.28 91.53
CA LEU A 2 29.05 -0.07 90.97
C LEU A 2 29.02 -0.27 89.44
N ALA A 3 29.10 0.80 88.63
CA ALA A 3 30.32 1.59 88.33
C ALA A 3 31.37 0.71 87.60
N GLU A 4 32.16 1.11 86.61
CA GLU A 4 32.43 2.31 85.81
C GLU A 4 33.58 1.89 84.86
N HIS A 5 34.04 2.80 84.00
CA HIS A 5 35.30 2.82 83.21
C HIS A 5 35.22 2.27 81.78
N VAL A 6 35.27 3.05 80.68
CA VAL A 6 36.01 4.28 80.28
C VAL A 6 37.51 4.08 80.03
N ARG A 7 37.92 4.09 78.74
CA ARG A 7 38.87 5.04 78.06
C ARG A 7 39.41 4.39 76.76
N LEU A 8 39.15 4.92 75.56
CA LEU A 8 39.77 6.09 74.89
C LEU A 8 41.28 5.96 74.61
N SER A 9 41.64 5.93 73.32
CA SER A 9 42.84 6.64 72.84
C SER A 9 42.71 6.95 71.33
N THR A 10 42.41 8.20 70.94
CA THR A 10 43.36 9.26 70.44
C THR A 10 43.82 8.97 69.00
N ARG A 11 43.80 9.83 67.97
CA ARG A 11 43.46 11.24 67.69
C ARG A 11 43.71 11.39 66.15
N LEU A 12 42.84 12.03 65.36
CA LEU A 12 42.95 13.43 64.86
C LEU A 12 43.31 13.56 63.37
N ILE A 13 42.87 14.70 62.83
CA ILE A 13 43.26 15.38 61.58
C ILE A 13 42.58 14.81 60.32
N GLY A 14 41.79 15.54 59.55
CA GLY A 14 41.43 16.96 59.57
C GLY A 14 40.45 17.24 58.41
N ILE A 15 39.58 18.23 58.59
CA ILE A 15 38.71 18.79 57.55
C ILE A 15 39.42 20.02 56.96
N PRO A 16 39.39 20.20 55.63
CA PRO A 16 38.88 21.45 55.05
C PRO A 16 37.89 21.12 53.91
N LEU A 17 36.63 21.55 53.95
CA LEU A 17 36.07 22.86 53.61
C LEU A 17 36.31 23.33 52.15
N LEU A 18 35.17 23.46 51.44
CA LEU A 18 34.87 24.25 50.24
C LEU A 18 35.39 23.79 48.86
N LEU A 19 34.45 23.30 48.02
CA LEU A 19 34.21 23.90 46.70
C LEU A 19 32.79 23.56 46.20
N ALA A 20 31.96 24.59 46.04
CA ALA A 20 30.72 24.52 45.28
C ALA A 20 31.04 24.85 43.81
N ILE A 21 30.76 23.93 42.88
CA ILE A 21 30.62 24.20 41.45
C ILE A 21 29.53 23.27 40.92
N GLY A 22 28.45 23.85 40.38
CA GLY A 22 27.37 23.10 39.74
C GLY A 22 27.71 22.67 38.31
N LEU A 23 27.00 21.66 37.82
CA LEU A 23 26.71 21.42 36.40
C LEU A 23 25.66 20.30 36.34
N ALA A 24 24.39 20.67 36.13
CA ALA A 24 23.73 20.68 34.83
C ALA A 24 23.14 19.31 34.45
N ALA A 25 21.85 19.35 34.18
CA ALA A 25 20.97 18.27 33.79
C ALA A 25 21.57 17.33 32.75
N SER A 26 21.53 16.02 33.03
CA SER A 26 21.65 14.98 32.02
C SER A 26 20.27 14.36 31.79
N ILE A 27 19.37 15.14 31.18
CA ILE A 27 18.29 14.56 30.40
C ILE A 27 18.95 14.22 29.07
N LEU A 28 19.44 12.99 28.91
CA LEU A 28 19.65 12.46 27.57
C LEU A 28 18.26 12.33 26.95
N GLY A 29 17.84 13.39 26.27
CA GLY A 29 16.82 13.26 25.26
C GLY A 29 17.32 12.26 24.24
N PHE A 30 16.58 11.16 24.08
CA PHE A 30 16.54 10.49 22.80
C PHE A 30 15.98 11.52 21.82
N VAL A 31 16.87 12.32 21.23
CA VAL A 31 16.58 12.91 19.94
C VAL A 31 16.67 11.71 19.01
N GLU A 32 15.54 10.99 18.86
CA GLU A 32 15.31 10.32 17.60
C GLU A 32 15.54 11.42 16.57
N ASN A 33 16.62 11.26 15.82
CA ASN A 33 16.86 12.07 14.66
C ASN A 33 15.66 11.76 13.78
N ALA A 34 14.62 12.60 13.87
CA ALA A 34 13.55 12.67 12.92
C ALA A 34 14.23 13.13 11.63
N ALA A 35 14.96 12.20 10.99
CA ALA A 35 15.24 12.25 9.58
C ALA A 35 13.87 12.56 8.99
N ALA A 36 13.72 13.79 8.49
CA ALA A 36 12.44 14.30 8.02
C ALA A 36 11.87 13.20 7.14
N ALA A 37 10.81 12.53 7.63
CA ALA A 37 10.29 11.36 6.97
C ALA A 37 10.02 11.78 5.53
N GLU A 38 10.65 11.10 4.56
CA GLU A 38 10.50 11.48 3.17
C GLU A 38 9.00 11.61 2.87
N PRO A 39 8.58 12.73 2.26
CA PRO A 39 7.16 12.98 2.05
C PRO A 39 6.57 11.84 1.21
N LEU A 40 5.34 11.44 1.54
CA LEU A 40 4.60 10.46 0.77
C LEU A 40 4.69 10.80 -0.73
N ARG A 41 5.13 9.83 -1.52
CA ARG A 41 5.07 9.92 -2.98
C ARG A 41 4.55 8.62 -3.57
N PHE A 42 3.96 8.71 -4.76
CA PHE A 42 3.49 7.53 -5.47
C PHE A 42 3.68 7.64 -6.97
N SER A 43 3.61 6.49 -7.65
CA SER A 43 3.68 6.38 -9.09
C SER A 43 2.70 5.33 -9.61
N LEU A 44 2.15 5.56 -10.80
CA LEU A 44 1.30 4.59 -11.48
C LEU A 44 2.18 3.68 -12.35
N VAL A 45 2.29 2.40 -12.01
CA VAL A 45 3.05 1.43 -12.80
C VAL A 45 2.11 0.77 -13.80
N LYS A 46 2.15 1.20 -15.06
CA LYS A 46 1.35 0.60 -16.13
C LYS A 46 1.94 -0.76 -16.51
N THR A 47 1.15 -1.81 -16.31
CA THR A 47 1.52 -3.19 -16.64
C THR A 47 1.03 -3.62 -18.01
N ALA A 48 -0.12 -3.11 -18.44
CA ALA A 48 -0.66 -3.34 -19.77
C ALA A 48 -1.76 -2.32 -20.07
N GLN A 49 -2.41 -2.46 -21.22
CA GLN A 49 -3.68 -1.81 -21.53
C GLN A 49 -4.60 -2.79 -22.24
N THR A 50 -5.90 -2.66 -22.09
CA THR A 50 -6.86 -3.48 -22.82
C THR A 50 -6.75 -3.21 -24.33
N ASP A 51 -6.88 -4.25 -25.13
CA ASP A 51 -7.12 -4.10 -26.56
C ASP A 51 -8.63 -3.91 -26.79
N SER A 52 -9.07 -2.65 -26.85
CA SER A 52 -10.48 -2.26 -27.08
C SER A 52 -10.78 -2.00 -28.56
N ARG A 53 -9.92 -2.44 -29.49
CA ARG A 53 -10.17 -2.31 -30.92
C ARG A 53 -11.42 -3.11 -31.30
N GLY A 54 -12.44 -2.40 -31.78
CA GLY A 54 -13.72 -3.01 -32.17
C GLY A 54 -14.74 -3.11 -31.03
N ASP A 55 -14.39 -2.72 -29.79
CA ASP A 55 -15.34 -2.65 -28.69
C ASP A 55 -16.05 -1.29 -28.69
N PHE A 56 -17.37 -1.27 -28.91
CA PHE A 56 -18.19 -0.07 -28.90
C PHE A 56 -19.16 -0.09 -27.72
N ALA A 57 -19.38 1.08 -27.13
CA ALA A 57 -20.43 1.30 -26.13
C ALA A 57 -21.34 2.44 -26.58
N TRP A 58 -22.63 2.33 -26.25
CA TRP A 58 -23.55 3.43 -26.41
C TRP A 58 -23.28 4.48 -25.33
N ARG A 59 -22.76 5.65 -25.73
CA ARG A 59 -22.40 6.75 -24.82
C ARG A 59 -22.83 8.07 -25.44
N ARG A 60 -23.45 8.94 -24.63
CA ARG A 60 -23.86 10.29 -25.04
C ARG A 60 -24.70 10.30 -26.34
N GLY A 61 -25.59 9.33 -26.50
CA GLY A 61 -26.50 9.25 -27.64
C GLY A 61 -25.89 8.71 -28.94
N GLY A 62 -24.73 8.03 -28.89
CA GLY A 62 -24.16 7.37 -30.07
C GLY A 62 -23.24 6.19 -29.74
N TRP A 63 -22.95 5.37 -30.74
CA TRP A 63 -21.93 4.33 -30.67
C TRP A 63 -20.54 4.95 -30.67
N GLN A 64 -19.78 4.73 -29.60
CA GLN A 64 -18.42 5.22 -29.46
C GLN A 64 -17.49 4.06 -29.12
N GLN A 65 -16.30 4.07 -29.72
CA GLN A 65 -15.26 3.09 -29.37
C GLN A 65 -14.89 3.28 -27.90
N GLN A 66 -14.75 2.17 -27.17
CA GLN A 66 -14.35 2.22 -25.77
C GLN A 66 -12.88 2.67 -25.67
N PRO A 67 -12.58 3.67 -24.83
CA PRO A 67 -11.19 4.01 -24.55
C PRO A 67 -10.50 2.80 -23.90
N PRO A 68 -9.21 2.55 -24.22
CA PRO A 68 -8.49 1.46 -23.60
C PRO A 68 -8.37 1.70 -22.09
N ALA A 69 -8.66 0.70 -21.28
CA ALA A 69 -8.37 0.72 -19.86
C ALA A 69 -6.90 0.35 -19.63
N HIS A 70 -6.26 0.95 -18.62
CA HIS A 70 -4.91 0.59 -18.23
C HIS A 70 -4.94 -0.39 -17.06
N HIS A 71 -4.10 -1.43 -17.15
CA HIS A 71 -3.81 -2.30 -16.02
C HIS A 71 -2.67 -1.64 -15.23
N VAL A 72 -2.97 -1.15 -14.03
CA VAL A 72 -2.03 -0.38 -13.22
C VAL A 72 -1.87 -0.98 -11.84
N ALA A 73 -0.65 -0.94 -11.31
CA ALA A 73 -0.37 -1.02 -9.89
C ALA A 73 0.03 0.37 -9.37
N VAL A 74 -0.13 0.63 -8.08
CA VAL A 74 0.31 1.90 -7.47
C VAL A 74 1.55 1.62 -6.63
N LEU A 75 2.68 2.18 -7.03
CA LEU A 75 3.91 2.17 -6.26
C LEU A 75 3.88 3.34 -5.28
N ILE A 76 4.10 3.07 -4.00
CA ILE A 76 3.99 4.07 -2.94
C ILE A 76 5.28 4.04 -2.14
N GLU A 77 5.84 5.21 -1.85
CA GLU A 77 6.94 5.36 -0.90
C GLU A 77 6.51 6.28 0.21
N HIS A 78 6.64 5.78 1.44
CA HIS A 78 6.30 6.54 2.63
C HIS A 78 7.08 6.02 3.84
N ARG A 79 7.65 6.93 4.64
CA ARG A 79 8.43 6.62 5.86
C ARG A 79 9.50 5.54 5.67
N GLY A 80 10.20 5.58 4.53
CA GLY A 80 11.25 4.62 4.21
C GLY A 80 10.76 3.22 3.82
N SER A 81 9.44 3.02 3.70
CA SER A 81 8.86 1.79 3.16
C SER A 81 8.31 2.00 1.74
N ARG A 82 8.49 1.00 0.88
CA ARG A 82 7.93 0.94 -0.47
C ARG A 82 6.83 -0.11 -0.54
N LEU A 83 5.60 0.34 -0.78
CA LEU A 83 4.42 -0.50 -0.89
C LEU A 83 3.96 -0.58 -2.34
N LEU A 84 3.35 -1.71 -2.70
CA LEU A 84 2.66 -1.86 -3.98
C LEU A 84 1.18 -2.15 -3.74
N PHE A 85 0.29 -1.31 -4.24
CA PHE A 85 -1.15 -1.57 -4.21
C PHE A 85 -1.61 -2.21 -5.52
N GLY A 86 -2.04 -3.47 -5.43
CA GLY A 86 -2.26 -4.34 -6.59
C GLY A 86 -0.96 -4.70 -7.32
N THR A 87 -1.03 -5.61 -8.28
CA THR A 87 0.15 -6.05 -9.06
C THR A 87 -0.05 -5.92 -10.58
N GLY A 88 -1.29 -5.67 -11.03
CA GLY A 88 -1.62 -5.61 -12.45
C GLY A 88 -1.37 -6.94 -13.15
N LEU A 89 -0.95 -6.88 -14.41
CA LEU A 89 -0.58 -8.05 -15.20
C LEU A 89 0.90 -8.43 -15.01
N GLY A 90 1.16 -9.70 -14.71
CA GLY A 90 2.48 -10.25 -14.44
C GLY A 90 3.12 -10.98 -15.62
N ARG A 91 4.34 -11.49 -15.40
CA ARG A 91 5.11 -12.28 -16.40
C ARG A 91 4.35 -13.50 -16.89
N HIS A 92 3.45 -14.03 -16.06
CA HIS A 92 2.79 -15.31 -16.27
C HIS A 92 1.32 -15.19 -16.73
N ILE A 93 0.83 -13.99 -17.06
CA ILE A 93 -0.61 -13.80 -17.37
C ILE A 93 -1.13 -14.69 -18.51
N ASP A 94 -0.31 -14.90 -19.54
CA ASP A 94 -0.66 -15.76 -20.67
C ASP A 94 -0.89 -17.20 -20.19
N ALA A 95 0.06 -17.75 -19.46
CA ALA A 95 -0.01 -19.11 -18.93
C ALA A 95 -1.16 -19.28 -17.92
N GLN A 96 -1.40 -18.27 -17.07
CA GLN A 96 -2.51 -18.26 -16.10
C GLN A 96 -3.87 -18.33 -16.81
N LEU A 97 -4.04 -17.55 -17.89
CA LEU A 97 -5.27 -17.61 -18.70
C LEU A 97 -5.37 -18.92 -19.49
N ASP A 98 -4.28 -19.42 -20.06
CA ASP A 98 -4.30 -20.66 -20.84
C ASP A 98 -4.60 -21.88 -19.97
N ALA A 99 -4.19 -21.87 -18.69
CA ALA A 99 -4.45 -22.96 -17.75
C ALA A 99 -5.94 -23.12 -17.40
N GLU A 100 -6.71 -22.02 -17.37
CA GLU A 100 -8.09 -22.02 -16.89
C GLU A 100 -9.13 -21.64 -17.96
N LEU A 101 -8.71 -20.88 -18.97
CA LEU A 101 -9.54 -20.32 -20.04
C LEU A 101 -8.81 -20.36 -21.41
N PRO A 102 -8.33 -21.52 -21.89
CA PRO A 102 -7.52 -21.62 -23.13
C PRO A 102 -8.25 -21.16 -24.40
N TRP A 103 -9.58 -21.12 -24.37
CA TRP A 103 -10.43 -20.66 -25.47
C TRP A 103 -10.66 -19.14 -25.47
N ARG A 104 -10.29 -18.44 -24.39
CA ARG A 104 -10.59 -17.02 -24.23
C ARG A 104 -9.58 -16.18 -25.00
N ILE A 105 -10.09 -15.30 -25.85
CA ILE A 105 -9.23 -14.35 -26.55
C ILE A 105 -8.69 -13.33 -25.53
N LYS A 106 -7.37 -13.19 -25.54
CA LYS A 106 -6.63 -12.30 -24.64
C LYS A 106 -6.72 -10.87 -25.19
N ARG A 107 -7.47 -10.01 -24.49
CA ARG A 107 -7.79 -8.63 -24.89
C ARG A 107 -6.94 -7.61 -24.14
N TYR A 108 -5.62 -7.79 -24.16
CA TYR A 108 -4.67 -6.82 -23.62
C TYR A 108 -3.46 -6.71 -24.55
N GLY A 109 -2.86 -5.53 -24.60
CA GLY A 109 -1.64 -5.26 -25.34
C GLY A 109 -0.40 -5.79 -24.64
N THR A 110 0.77 -5.33 -25.07
CA THR A 110 2.06 -5.73 -24.52
C THR A 110 2.11 -5.60 -22.99
N VAL A 111 2.48 -6.68 -22.33
CA VAL A 111 2.64 -6.76 -20.88
C VAL A 111 4.04 -6.29 -20.50
N ARG A 112 4.12 -5.39 -19.51
CA ARG A 112 5.33 -4.88 -18.88
C ARG A 112 5.16 -5.03 -17.36
N PRO A 113 5.49 -6.19 -16.78
CA PRO A 113 5.26 -6.46 -15.36
C PRO A 113 5.87 -5.40 -14.44
N VAL A 114 5.27 -5.18 -13.27
CA VAL A 114 5.84 -4.27 -12.25
C VAL A 114 7.25 -4.71 -11.89
N ARG A 115 7.45 -6.01 -11.66
CA ARG A 115 8.74 -6.61 -11.30
C ARG A 115 9.85 -6.19 -12.26
N ASP A 116 9.63 -6.32 -13.57
CA ASP A 116 10.64 -5.99 -14.59
C ASP A 116 10.99 -4.50 -14.61
N GLN A 117 9.97 -3.64 -14.45
CA GLN A 117 10.16 -2.19 -14.43
C GLN A 117 10.97 -1.75 -13.21
N LEU A 118 10.71 -2.34 -12.03
CA LEU A 118 11.43 -1.99 -10.80
C LEU A 118 12.83 -2.59 -10.74
N GLU A 119 13.02 -3.84 -11.19
CA GLU A 119 14.34 -4.48 -11.26
C GLU A 119 15.29 -3.72 -12.19
N GLY A 120 14.78 -3.21 -13.31
CA GLY A 120 15.56 -2.39 -14.25
C GLY A 120 16.18 -1.15 -13.58
N ASP A 121 15.53 -0.63 -12.54
CA ASP A 121 15.97 0.55 -11.79
C ASP A 121 16.57 0.19 -10.41
N GLY A 122 16.73 -1.10 -10.12
CA GLY A 122 17.28 -1.58 -8.83
C GLY A 122 16.36 -1.35 -7.62
N LEU A 123 15.06 -1.15 -7.84
CA LEU A 123 14.09 -0.91 -6.77
C LEU A 123 13.49 -2.21 -6.24
N LYS A 124 13.35 -2.28 -4.91
CA LYS A 124 12.67 -3.37 -4.18
C LYS A 124 11.44 -2.85 -3.46
N ILE A 125 10.42 -3.69 -3.30
CA ILE A 125 9.22 -3.38 -2.51
C ILE A 125 9.23 -4.19 -1.22
N ASP A 126 8.62 -3.65 -0.17
CA ASP A 126 8.58 -4.29 1.16
C ASP A 126 7.29 -5.08 1.39
N ARG A 127 6.18 -4.62 0.80
CA ARG A 127 4.85 -5.23 0.97
C ARG A 127 4.00 -5.01 -0.28
N ILE A 128 3.10 -5.95 -0.52
CA ILE A 128 2.00 -5.80 -1.48
C ILE A 128 0.69 -5.67 -0.70
N VAL A 129 -0.13 -4.67 -1.00
CA VAL A 129 -1.52 -4.58 -0.57
C VAL A 129 -2.40 -5.06 -1.71
N LEU A 130 -3.07 -6.20 -1.56
CA LEU A 130 -4.02 -6.68 -2.55
C LEU A 130 -5.30 -5.85 -2.50
N GLY A 131 -5.45 -4.97 -3.48
CA GLY A 131 -6.70 -4.24 -3.69
C GLY A 131 -7.87 -5.16 -4.02
N CYS A 132 -7.63 -6.23 -4.79
CA CYS A 132 -8.62 -7.21 -5.18
C CYS A 132 -7.92 -8.47 -5.70
N VAL A 133 -8.53 -9.64 -5.52
CA VAL A 133 -8.03 -10.94 -6.00
C VAL A 133 -8.43 -11.27 -7.45
N ARG A 134 -9.13 -10.35 -8.13
CA ARG A 134 -9.50 -10.55 -9.54
C ARG A 134 -8.26 -10.58 -10.43
N TRP A 135 -8.38 -11.35 -11.50
CA TRP A 135 -7.23 -11.76 -12.31
C TRP A 135 -6.41 -10.60 -12.89
N GLU A 136 -7.08 -9.49 -13.22
CA GLU A 136 -6.43 -8.33 -13.83
C GLU A 136 -5.71 -7.43 -12.81
N HIS A 137 -5.82 -7.73 -11.51
CA HIS A 137 -5.18 -7.01 -10.41
C HIS A 137 -4.12 -7.85 -9.66
N ALA A 138 -4.22 -9.18 -9.71
CA ALA A 138 -3.40 -10.10 -8.92
C ALA A 138 -2.41 -10.94 -9.76
N SER A 139 -2.40 -10.82 -11.08
CA SER A 139 -1.55 -11.64 -11.96
C SER A 139 -0.05 -11.53 -11.66
N GLY A 140 0.42 -10.32 -11.35
CA GLY A 140 1.82 -10.05 -11.01
C GLY A 140 2.27 -10.56 -9.65
N LEU A 141 1.38 -11.13 -8.84
CA LEU A 141 1.73 -11.64 -7.51
C LEU A 141 2.82 -12.73 -7.58
N ALA A 142 2.74 -13.60 -8.59
CA ALA A 142 3.73 -14.65 -8.83
C ALA A 142 5.14 -14.12 -9.13
N ASP A 143 5.28 -12.85 -9.49
CA ASP A 143 6.57 -12.22 -9.77
C ASP A 143 7.29 -11.74 -8.47
N PHE A 144 6.63 -11.84 -7.32
CA PHE A 144 7.12 -11.40 -6.00
C PHE A 144 6.95 -12.48 -4.90
N PRO A 145 7.50 -13.71 -5.07
CA PRO A 145 7.34 -14.78 -4.08
C PRO A 145 7.96 -14.46 -2.71
N GLU A 146 8.88 -13.50 -2.66
CA GLU A 146 9.57 -13.07 -1.44
C GLU A 146 8.86 -11.95 -0.67
N VAL A 147 7.85 -11.30 -1.27
CA VAL A 147 7.25 -10.08 -0.72
C VAL A 147 5.97 -10.43 0.07
N PRO A 148 5.86 -10.03 1.35
CA PRO A 148 4.64 -10.24 2.13
C PRO A 148 3.42 -9.54 1.52
N VAL A 149 2.28 -10.21 1.58
CA VAL A 149 1.04 -9.80 0.93
C VAL A 149 -0.06 -9.53 1.95
N LEU A 150 -0.45 -8.28 2.06
CA LEU A 150 -1.55 -7.79 2.88
C LEU A 150 -2.89 -8.01 2.16
N VAL A 151 -3.81 -8.75 2.78
CA VAL A 151 -5.11 -9.12 2.18
C VAL A 151 -6.24 -9.09 3.21
N SER A 152 -7.45 -8.71 2.79
CA SER A 152 -8.63 -8.76 3.65
C SER A 152 -9.17 -10.19 3.79
N ALA A 153 -9.77 -10.50 4.94
CA ALA A 153 -10.43 -11.80 5.14
C ALA A 153 -11.53 -12.05 4.08
N GLN A 154 -12.28 -11.01 3.71
CA GLN A 154 -13.31 -11.08 2.67
C GLN A 154 -12.72 -11.37 1.28
N SER A 155 -11.54 -10.82 0.95
CA SER A 155 -10.82 -11.15 -0.29
C SER A 155 -10.39 -12.61 -0.33
N LEU A 156 -9.93 -13.18 0.79
CA LEU A 156 -9.59 -14.62 0.86
C LEU A 156 -10.83 -15.52 0.73
N SER A 157 -11.95 -15.14 1.35
CA SER A 157 -13.22 -15.83 1.16
C SER A 157 -13.69 -15.77 -0.28
N TYR A 158 -13.54 -14.62 -0.95
CA TYR A 158 -13.88 -14.48 -2.36
C TYR A 158 -12.94 -15.28 -3.27
N LEU A 159 -11.63 -15.27 -3.02
CA LEU A 159 -10.65 -16.11 -3.72
C LEU A 159 -11.06 -17.58 -3.68
N SER A 160 -11.50 -18.07 -2.53
CA SER A 160 -11.91 -19.48 -2.35
C SER A 160 -13.21 -19.85 -3.07
N ALA A 161 -14.12 -18.88 -3.28
CA ALA A 161 -15.46 -19.11 -3.81
C ALA A 161 -15.64 -18.71 -5.28
N ALA A 162 -14.86 -17.77 -5.76
CA ALA A 162 -14.94 -17.26 -7.12
C ALA A 162 -14.43 -18.30 -8.14
N THR A 163 -14.79 -18.11 -9.40
CA THR A 163 -14.32 -18.96 -10.51
C THR A 163 -13.86 -18.09 -11.68
N PRO A 164 -13.10 -18.66 -12.64
CA PRO A 164 -12.78 -17.97 -13.88
C PRO A 164 -14.05 -17.49 -14.60
N PRO A 165 -14.05 -16.28 -15.21
CA PRO A 165 -12.92 -15.38 -15.39
C PRO A 165 -12.71 -14.38 -14.25
N ALA A 166 -13.47 -14.39 -13.16
CA ALA A 166 -13.32 -13.38 -12.12
C ALA A 166 -11.97 -13.52 -11.40
N VAL A 167 -11.67 -14.75 -10.98
CA VAL A 167 -10.42 -15.13 -10.31
C VAL A 167 -9.82 -16.31 -11.07
N LEU A 168 -8.52 -16.24 -11.33
CA LEU A 168 -7.74 -17.34 -11.91
C LEU A 168 -6.92 -17.96 -10.78
N HIS A 169 -7.25 -19.18 -10.35
CA HIS A 169 -6.58 -19.83 -9.23
C HIS A 169 -5.11 -20.13 -9.50
N SER A 170 -4.73 -20.30 -10.78
CA SER A 170 -3.34 -20.43 -11.22
C SER A 170 -2.46 -19.25 -10.77
N GLN A 171 -3.04 -18.07 -10.54
CA GLN A 171 -2.34 -16.91 -9.99
C GLN A 171 -1.91 -17.09 -8.54
N PHE A 172 -2.49 -18.04 -7.82
CA PHE A 172 -2.29 -18.25 -6.38
C PHE A 172 -1.71 -19.64 -6.05
N GLN A 173 -1.26 -20.40 -7.07
CA GLN A 173 -0.69 -21.75 -6.90
C GLN A 173 0.79 -21.75 -6.46
N HIS A 174 1.31 -20.63 -5.97
CA HIS A 174 2.64 -20.50 -5.41
C HIS A 174 2.57 -20.18 -3.91
N SER A 175 3.66 -20.36 -3.18
CA SER A 175 3.72 -19.94 -1.77
C SER A 175 3.60 -18.42 -1.67
N ILE A 176 2.64 -17.97 -0.87
CA ILE A 176 2.39 -16.54 -0.62
C ILE A 176 2.45 -16.32 0.89
N ASP A 177 3.27 -15.37 1.33
CA ASP A 177 3.32 -14.94 2.73
C ASP A 177 2.13 -14.00 3.01
N TRP A 178 1.01 -14.59 3.43
CA TRP A 178 -0.24 -13.88 3.69
C TRP A 178 -0.24 -13.17 5.05
N HIS A 179 -0.52 -11.86 5.02
CA HIS A 179 -0.71 -11.03 6.21
C HIS A 179 -2.13 -10.46 6.20
N SER A 180 -2.88 -10.64 7.29
CA SER A 180 -4.26 -10.16 7.36
C SER A 180 -4.32 -8.63 7.49
N LEU A 181 -5.09 -7.99 6.62
CA LEU A 181 -5.55 -6.62 6.83
C LEU A 181 -6.64 -6.59 7.89
N GLN A 182 -6.45 -5.80 8.94
CA GLN A 182 -7.43 -5.62 10.02
C GLN A 182 -7.94 -4.19 10.00
N PHE A 183 -9.17 -4.00 9.51
CA PHE A 183 -9.82 -2.69 9.55
C PHE A 183 -10.33 -2.39 10.96
N GLN A 184 -10.02 -1.19 11.44
CA GLN A 184 -10.51 -0.69 12.72
C GLN A 184 -11.89 -0.06 12.52
N PRO A 185 -12.77 -0.07 13.54
CA PRO A 185 -14.05 0.64 13.52
C PRO A 185 -13.86 2.17 13.66
N LYS A 186 -12.96 2.74 12.85
CA LYS A 186 -12.65 4.15 12.75
C LYS A 186 -13.21 4.68 11.44
N ARG A 187 -14.17 5.60 11.52
CA ARG A 187 -14.77 6.21 10.34
C ARG A 187 -13.73 7.04 9.58
N TYR A 188 -13.65 6.84 8.28
CA TYR A 188 -12.87 7.67 7.37
C TYR A 188 -13.75 8.07 6.19
N LEU A 189 -14.08 9.36 6.10
CA LEU A 189 -15.10 9.87 5.18
C LEU A 189 -16.41 9.07 5.32
N GLN A 190 -16.94 8.52 4.23
CA GLN A 190 -18.14 7.69 4.21
C GLN A 190 -17.92 6.25 4.71
N TYR A 191 -16.68 5.80 4.86
CA TYR A 191 -16.38 4.41 5.23
C TYR A 191 -16.44 4.25 6.75
N ALA A 192 -17.24 3.29 7.22
CA ALA A 192 -17.42 3.02 8.65
C ALA A 192 -16.15 2.44 9.31
N GLN A 193 -15.29 1.79 8.53
CA GLN A 193 -14.06 1.18 8.98
C GLN A 193 -12.90 1.64 8.10
N SER A 194 -11.71 1.72 8.68
CA SER A 194 -10.49 2.11 7.98
C SER A 194 -9.25 1.52 8.66
N LEU A 195 -8.13 1.53 7.94
CA LEU A 195 -6.80 1.22 8.47
C LEU A 195 -5.84 2.29 7.97
N ASP A 196 -5.30 3.07 8.90
CA ASP A 196 -4.21 4.01 8.63
C ASP A 196 -2.90 3.24 8.77
N MET A 197 -2.16 3.05 7.68
CA MET A 197 -1.01 2.15 7.66
C MET A 197 0.18 2.66 8.48
N PHE A 198 0.25 3.97 8.72
CA PHE A 198 1.37 4.63 9.39
C PHE A 198 0.93 5.58 10.52
N ASP A 199 -0.36 5.55 10.88
CA ASP A 199 -0.97 6.40 11.91
C ASP A 199 -0.76 7.92 11.71
N ASP A 200 -0.67 8.36 10.45
CA ASP A 200 -0.50 9.78 10.09
C ASP A 200 -1.50 10.30 9.05
N GLY A 201 -2.44 9.44 8.68
CA GLY A 201 -3.49 9.74 7.73
C GLY A 201 -3.01 9.86 6.30
N GLN A 202 -1.76 9.55 5.95
CA GLN A 202 -1.28 9.71 4.58
C GLN A 202 -1.57 8.50 3.69
N VAL A 203 -1.53 7.29 4.25
CA VAL A 203 -1.85 6.03 3.54
C VAL A 203 -2.99 5.33 4.29
N VAL A 204 -4.23 5.54 3.82
CA VAL A 204 -5.43 5.03 4.48
C VAL A 204 -6.14 4.01 3.60
N LEU A 205 -6.32 2.80 4.11
CA LEU A 205 -7.08 1.73 3.48
C LEU A 205 -8.51 1.71 4.01
N VAL A 206 -9.46 1.40 3.13
CA VAL A 206 -10.88 1.22 3.48
C VAL A 206 -11.43 -0.06 2.84
N PRO A 207 -12.35 -0.79 3.49
CA PRO A 207 -13.05 -1.89 2.84
C PRO A 207 -14.04 -1.34 1.81
N LEU A 208 -14.13 -2.00 0.67
CA LEU A 208 -15.15 -1.76 -0.35
C LEU A 208 -16.22 -2.86 -0.31
N ASN A 209 -17.41 -2.53 -0.79
CA ASN A 209 -18.56 -3.45 -0.76
C ASN A 209 -18.38 -4.64 -1.73
N THR A 210 -17.59 -4.45 -2.79
CA THR A 210 -17.42 -5.44 -3.85
C THR A 210 -16.40 -6.51 -3.46
N HIS A 211 -16.86 -7.73 -3.18
CA HIS A 211 -16.02 -8.94 -3.12
C HIS A 211 -14.79 -8.84 -2.20
N GLY A 212 -14.89 -8.06 -1.12
CA GLY A 212 -13.78 -7.85 -0.19
C GLY A 212 -12.64 -6.98 -0.73
N ALA A 213 -12.86 -6.26 -1.83
CA ALA A 213 -11.90 -5.32 -2.38
C ALA A 213 -11.58 -4.21 -1.38
N VAL A 214 -10.41 -3.61 -1.57
CA VAL A 214 -9.86 -2.55 -0.73
C VAL A 214 -9.75 -1.27 -1.55
N GLY A 215 -10.06 -0.14 -0.91
CA GLY A 215 -9.79 1.19 -1.41
C GLY A 215 -8.56 1.77 -0.71
N LEU A 216 -7.79 2.58 -1.43
CA LEU A 216 -6.59 3.24 -0.94
C LEU A 216 -6.74 4.75 -1.14
N PHE A 217 -6.62 5.49 -0.04
CA PHE A 217 -6.44 6.93 -0.05
C PHE A 217 -4.97 7.28 0.14
N LEU A 218 -4.47 8.15 -0.72
CA LEU A 218 -3.18 8.81 -0.58
C LEU A 218 -3.40 10.30 -0.35
N ASN A 219 -3.00 10.81 0.81
CA ASN A 219 -3.13 12.22 1.18
C ASN A 219 -1.74 12.86 1.21
N LEU A 220 -1.41 13.65 0.19
CA LEU A 220 -0.12 14.31 0.07
C LEU A 220 0.00 15.50 1.03
N ALA A 221 1.23 15.88 1.35
CA ALA A 221 1.53 16.99 2.25
C ALA A 221 1.00 18.35 1.74
N ASP A 222 0.83 18.50 0.42
CA ASP A 222 0.28 19.71 -0.21
C ASP A 222 -1.26 19.74 -0.24
N GLY A 223 -1.92 18.77 0.38
CA GLY A 223 -3.37 18.69 0.49
C GLY A 223 -4.06 18.00 -0.68
N ARG A 224 -3.35 17.59 -1.74
CA ARG A 224 -3.93 16.75 -2.80
C ARG A 224 -4.27 15.36 -2.23
N ARG A 225 -5.46 14.86 -2.60
CA ARG A 225 -5.97 13.57 -2.14
C ARG A 225 -6.33 12.71 -3.33
N PHE A 226 -5.84 11.48 -3.33
CA PHE A 226 -6.07 10.51 -4.40
C PHE A 226 -6.78 9.29 -3.86
N PHE A 227 -7.69 8.73 -4.66
CA PHE A 227 -8.39 7.51 -4.31
C PHE A 227 -8.25 6.45 -5.39
N PHE A 228 -7.75 5.30 -4.99
CA PHE A 228 -7.60 4.10 -5.80
C PHE A 228 -8.53 3.02 -5.26
N ARG A 229 -9.10 2.24 -6.17
CA ARG A 229 -9.97 1.12 -5.81
C ARG A 229 -9.42 -0.16 -6.41
N GLY A 230 -9.51 -1.24 -5.64
CA GLY A 230 -9.20 -2.57 -6.15
C GLY A 230 -10.30 -3.18 -7.02
N ASP A 231 -11.53 -2.67 -6.97
CA ASP A 231 -12.65 -3.17 -7.77
C ASP A 231 -12.85 -2.39 -9.09
N ARG A 232 -13.64 -2.99 -10.01
CA ARG A 232 -14.25 -2.26 -11.13
C ARG A 232 -15.53 -1.60 -10.63
N LEU A 233 -15.88 -0.44 -11.21
CA LEU A 233 -17.13 0.28 -10.97
C LEU A 233 -18.36 -0.65 -11.05
N GLY A 234 -19.02 -0.84 -9.91
CA GLY A 234 -20.48 -0.86 -9.79
C GLY A 234 -20.96 0.52 -9.30
N GLU A 235 -22.25 0.82 -9.46
CA GLU A 235 -22.87 2.11 -9.12
C GLU A 235 -22.48 2.63 -7.72
N GLU A 236 -21.94 3.85 -7.70
CA GLU A 236 -21.80 4.79 -6.57
C GLU A 236 -21.36 4.25 -5.20
N ASP A 237 -20.08 3.94 -5.04
CA ASP A 237 -19.44 4.02 -3.72
C ASP A 237 -18.68 5.35 -3.58
N GLY A 238 -19.45 6.42 -3.34
CA GLY A 238 -19.20 7.53 -2.40
C GLY A 238 -17.91 8.38 -2.44
N ALA A 239 -16.89 8.07 -3.25
CA ALA A 239 -15.67 8.90 -3.33
C ALA A 239 -15.87 10.17 -4.19
N SER A 240 -17.10 10.69 -4.20
CA SER A 240 -17.54 11.95 -4.80
C SER A 240 -17.35 13.14 -3.85
N ALA A 241 -16.57 12.98 -2.77
CA ALA A 241 -16.19 14.11 -1.92
C ALA A 241 -15.33 15.12 -2.70
N GLU A 242 -15.66 16.41 -2.57
CA GLU A 242 -14.91 17.50 -3.21
C GLU A 242 -13.41 17.42 -2.88
N GLY A 243 -12.57 17.60 -3.89
CA GLY A 243 -11.11 17.61 -3.74
C GLY A 243 -10.42 16.24 -3.75
N ILE A 244 -11.14 15.12 -3.97
CA ILE A 244 -10.53 13.78 -4.11
C ILE A 244 -10.47 13.35 -5.57
N LEU A 245 -9.25 13.11 -6.06
CA LEU A 245 -9.04 12.59 -7.41
C LEU A 245 -9.17 11.07 -7.43
N THR A 246 -10.31 10.56 -7.90
CA THR A 246 -10.50 9.13 -8.16
C THR A 246 -9.81 8.71 -9.47
N LEU A 247 -8.92 7.72 -9.39
CA LEU A 247 -7.99 7.33 -10.46
C LEU A 247 -8.33 6.02 -11.16
N GLN A 248 -9.60 5.85 -11.52
CA GLN A 248 -10.05 4.77 -12.41
C GLN A 248 -10.20 5.20 -13.88
N ASP A 249 -10.18 6.51 -14.13
CA ASP A 249 -10.31 7.09 -15.47
C ASP A 249 -8.95 7.10 -16.19
N ALA A 250 -8.92 6.56 -17.41
CA ALA A 250 -7.70 6.44 -18.20
C ALA A 250 -7.06 7.80 -18.52
N ASP A 251 -7.87 8.83 -18.80
CA ASP A 251 -7.36 10.17 -19.12
C ASP A 251 -6.70 10.80 -17.89
N LYS A 252 -7.28 10.61 -16.70
CA LYS A 252 -6.67 11.06 -15.43
C LYS A 252 -5.36 10.34 -15.14
N GLN A 253 -5.28 9.04 -15.41
CA GLN A 253 -4.04 8.27 -15.24
C GLN A 253 -2.96 8.74 -16.21
N VAL A 254 -3.30 8.96 -17.49
CA VAL A 254 -2.38 9.51 -18.50
C VAL A 254 -1.89 10.91 -18.11
N ALA A 255 -2.78 11.77 -17.61
CA ALA A 255 -2.43 13.11 -17.18
C ALA A 255 -1.47 13.13 -15.98
N LEU A 256 -1.63 12.22 -15.02
CA LEU A 256 -0.66 12.04 -13.93
C LEU A 256 0.67 11.46 -14.44
N GLY A 257 0.60 10.63 -15.47
CA GLY A 257 1.70 9.89 -16.06
C GLY A 257 2.01 8.60 -15.30
N PHE A 258 2.88 7.79 -15.91
CA PHE A 258 3.28 6.48 -15.39
C PHE A 258 4.73 6.48 -14.91
N TYR A 259 5.07 5.50 -14.08
CA TYR A 259 6.43 5.19 -13.65
C TYR A 259 7.40 5.23 -14.84
N PRO A 260 8.56 5.92 -14.73
CA PRO A 260 9.21 6.41 -13.51
C PRO A 260 8.78 7.81 -13.01
N ARG A 261 7.65 8.36 -13.49
CA ARG A 261 7.13 9.65 -12.98
C ARG A 261 6.50 9.50 -11.59
N TRP A 262 6.94 10.32 -10.65
CA TRP A 262 6.42 10.37 -9.28
C TRP A 262 5.51 11.57 -9.05
N VAL A 263 4.51 11.36 -8.20
CA VAL A 263 3.65 12.40 -7.62
C VAL A 263 4.00 12.51 -6.15
N GLN A 264 4.39 13.71 -5.72
CA GLN A 264 4.79 14.08 -4.35
C GLN A 264 4.28 15.47 -4.04
#